data_AF-A0A9D5UV60-F1
#
_entry.id   AF-A0A9D5UV60-F1
#
_cell.length_a   1.000
_cell.length_b   1.000
_cell.length_c   1.000
_cell.angle_alpha   90.00
_cell.angle_beta   90.00
_cell.angle_gamma   90.00
#
_symmetry.space_group_name_H-M   'P 1'
#
loop_
_entity.id
_entity.type
_entity.pdbx_description
1 polymer ?
#
loop_
_entity_poly.entity_id
_entity_poly.type
_entity_poly.pdbx_seq_one_letter_code
_entity_poly.pdbx_strand_id
1 'polypeptide(L)'
;METSVATTWHNPGQGFLVLPARTPCCTAGLEEVPGKEQRIFRQILNRDAALVLILMGGTFRALPGEKLRARRTGARLMVDPTERELAAMRAAGPKAGEYIESLGKTDMALFTVEEFTTLIQVIVSTYLEAKATFDVNNTWDDIPF
;
A
#
# COMPACT_ATOMS: atom_id res chain seq x y z
N MET A 1 -2.73 0.39 -44.43
CA MET A 1 -2.04 1.47 -43.69
C MET A 1 -2.39 1.31 -42.23
N GLU A 2 -1.53 0.62 -41.48
CA GLU A 2 -1.70 0.48 -40.02
C GLU A 2 -1.45 1.83 -39.37
N THR A 3 -2.50 2.44 -38.84
CA THR A 3 -2.40 3.64 -38.04
C THR A 3 -1.83 3.26 -36.68
N SER A 4 -0.53 3.53 -36.52
CA SER A 4 0.16 3.53 -35.21
C SER A 4 -0.64 4.40 -34.24
N VAL A 5 -1.39 3.74 -33.34
CA VAL A 5 -2.17 4.43 -32.31
C VAL A 5 -1.19 4.89 -31.24
N ALA A 6 -1.02 6.21 -31.14
CA ALA A 6 -0.13 6.87 -30.19
C ALA A 6 -0.38 6.41 -28.75
N THR A 7 0.66 5.86 -28.12
CA THR A 7 0.71 5.41 -26.73
C THR A 7 0.80 6.58 -25.75
N THR A 8 -0.16 7.51 -25.77
CA THR A 8 -0.26 8.57 -24.75
C THR A 8 -1.72 8.79 -24.35
N TRP A 9 -2.00 8.73 -23.05
CA TRP A 9 -3.37 8.85 -22.47
C TRP A 9 -3.92 10.28 -22.44
N HIS A 10 -3.27 11.20 -23.14
CA HIS A 10 -3.82 12.52 -23.38
C HIS A 10 -4.46 12.55 -24.76
N ASN A 11 -5.75 12.19 -24.84
CA ASN A 11 -6.59 12.60 -25.96
C ASN A 11 -7.16 13.99 -25.64
N PRO A 12 -6.77 15.06 -26.38
CA PRO A 12 -7.24 16.42 -26.10
C PRO A 12 -8.76 16.57 -26.12
N GLY A 13 -9.49 15.65 -26.77
CA GLY A 13 -10.96 15.66 -26.83
C GLY A 13 -11.69 14.79 -25.80
N GLN A 14 -11.00 13.94 -25.03
CA GLN A 14 -11.66 12.95 -24.14
C GLN A 14 -11.15 12.92 -22.69
N GLY A 15 -10.08 13.65 -22.36
CA GLY A 15 -9.54 13.69 -20.99
C GLY A 15 -8.94 12.35 -20.52
N PHE A 16 -8.76 12.21 -19.20
CA PHE A 16 -8.19 11.00 -18.59
C PHE A 16 -9.25 9.89 -18.49
N LEU A 17 -9.02 8.78 -19.19
CA LEU A 17 -9.84 7.56 -19.10
C LEU A 17 -9.75 6.94 -17.69
N VAL A 18 -10.88 6.42 -17.19
CA VAL A 18 -10.97 5.69 -15.91
C VAL A 18 -10.48 4.26 -16.13
N LEU A 19 -9.55 3.79 -15.28
CA LEU A 19 -9.05 2.42 -15.36
C LEU A 19 -10.14 1.41 -14.94
N PRO A 20 -10.40 0.35 -15.72
CA PRO A 20 -11.27 -0.74 -15.31
C PRO A 20 -10.79 -1.40 -14.01
N ALA A 21 -11.72 -1.97 -13.25
CA ALA A 21 -11.47 -2.37 -11.88
C ALA A 21 -10.44 -3.52 -11.68
N ARG A 22 -9.94 -4.13 -12.75
CA ARG A 22 -9.02 -5.29 -12.73
C ARG A 22 -7.92 -5.22 -13.79
N THR A 23 -7.60 -4.04 -14.32
CA THR A 23 -6.52 -3.96 -15.31
C THR A 23 -5.16 -4.13 -14.62
N PRO A 24 -4.36 -5.15 -14.98
CA PRO A 24 -3.01 -5.30 -14.44
C PRO A 24 -2.15 -4.12 -14.90
N CYS A 25 -1.70 -3.31 -13.95
CA CYS A 25 -0.82 -2.18 -14.20
C CYS A 25 0.30 -2.13 -13.16
N CYS A 26 1.52 -1.84 -13.58
CA CYS A 26 2.64 -1.54 -12.68
C CYS A 26 3.17 -0.13 -12.96
N THR A 27 3.69 0.52 -11.92
CA THR A 27 4.46 1.76 -12.09
C THR A 27 5.77 1.43 -12.79
N ALA A 28 6.13 2.22 -13.79
CA ALA A 28 7.32 2.01 -14.60
C ALA A 28 8.30 3.18 -14.48
N GLY A 29 9.59 2.87 -14.56
CA GLY A 29 10.66 3.85 -14.68
C GLY A 29 10.74 4.42 -16.11
N LEU A 30 11.25 5.65 -16.27
CA LEU A 30 11.44 6.22 -17.62
C LEU A 30 12.45 5.38 -18.43
N GLU A 31 13.43 4.81 -17.74
CA GLU A 31 14.43 3.88 -18.22
C GLU A 31 13.85 2.57 -18.77
N GLU A 32 12.64 2.18 -18.35
CA GLU A 32 11.96 0.97 -18.83
C GLU A 32 11.25 1.19 -20.17
N VAL A 33 11.05 2.45 -20.57
CA VAL A 33 10.41 2.81 -21.85
C VAL A 33 11.38 2.56 -23.01
N PRO A 34 10.91 2.05 -24.16
CA PRO A 34 11.72 1.97 -25.38
C PRO A 34 12.31 3.33 -25.76
N GLY A 35 13.60 3.37 -26.10
CA GLY A 35 14.36 4.61 -26.31
C GLY A 35 13.77 5.62 -27.29
N LYS A 36 12.95 5.16 -28.25
CA LYS A 36 12.23 6.02 -29.21
C LYS A 36 11.13 6.87 -28.55
N GLU A 37 10.50 6.36 -27.48
CA GLU A 37 9.38 7.01 -26.78
C GLU A 37 9.82 7.73 -25.50
N GLN A 38 11.00 7.41 -24.96
CA GLN A 38 11.57 8.05 -23.76
C GLN A 38 11.59 9.58 -23.83
N ARG A 39 11.92 10.16 -25.00
CA ARG A 39 11.98 11.62 -25.17
C ARG A 39 10.61 12.27 -24.96
N ILE A 40 9.54 11.61 -25.43
CA ILE A 40 8.17 12.12 -25.35
C ILE A 40 7.68 12.05 -23.90
N PHE A 41 7.86 10.91 -23.24
CA PHE A 41 7.47 10.77 -21.83
C PHE A 41 8.28 11.66 -20.91
N ARG A 42 9.58 11.87 -21.17
CA ARG A 42 10.40 12.83 -20.44
C ARG A 42 9.85 14.26 -20.54
N GLN A 43 9.43 14.69 -21.73
CA GLN A 43 8.82 16.01 -21.92
C GLN A 43 7.48 16.14 -21.18
N ILE A 44 6.67 15.07 -21.18
CA ILE A 44 5.37 15.04 -20.49
C ILE A 44 5.56 15.11 -18.96
N LEU A 45 6.45 14.28 -18.40
CA LEU A 45 6.74 14.25 -16.96
C LEU A 45 7.40 15.55 -16.47
N ASN A 46 8.23 16.19 -17.30
CA ASN A 46 8.81 17.49 -16.97
C ASN A 46 7.80 18.63 -17.03
N ARG A 47 6.71 18.48 -17.79
CA ARG A 47 5.64 19.48 -17.92
C ARG A 47 4.66 19.41 -16.75
N ASP A 48 4.49 18.22 -16.17
CA ASP A 48 3.60 18.00 -15.04
C ASP A 48 4.17 16.93 -14.10
N ALA A 49 4.71 17.39 -12.97
CA ALA A 49 5.33 16.53 -11.95
C ALA A 49 4.31 15.64 -11.21
N ALA A 50 3.00 15.88 -11.38
CA ALA A 50 1.97 15.02 -10.82
C ALA A 50 1.78 13.73 -11.63
N LEU A 51 2.34 13.64 -12.84
CA LEU A 51 2.23 12.46 -13.70
C LEU A 51 3.25 11.38 -13.31
N VAL A 52 2.80 10.13 -13.39
CA VAL A 52 3.56 8.91 -13.14
C VAL A 52 3.40 7.99 -14.34
N LEU A 53 4.47 7.32 -14.72
CA LEU A 53 4.46 6.35 -15.81
C LEU A 53 3.98 4.99 -15.31
N ILE A 54 3.09 4.35 -16.06
CA ILE A 54 2.61 2.99 -15.81
C ILE A 54 2.74 2.12 -17.07
N LEU A 55 2.93 0.83 -16.87
CA LEU A 55 2.86 -0.20 -17.90
C LEU A 55 1.54 -0.96 -17.77
N MET A 56 0.76 -1.01 -18.86
CA MET A 56 -0.48 -1.80 -18.95
C MET A 56 -0.50 -2.62 -20.23
N GLY A 57 -0.61 -3.95 -20.10
CA GLY A 57 -0.75 -4.84 -21.26
C GLY A 57 0.34 -4.64 -22.33
N GLY A 58 1.57 -4.33 -21.92
CA GLY A 58 2.70 -4.06 -22.83
C GLY A 58 2.79 -2.63 -23.37
N THR A 59 1.95 -1.70 -22.90
CA THR A 59 1.96 -0.30 -23.34
C THR A 59 2.26 0.67 -22.19
N PHE A 60 3.19 1.60 -22.41
CA PHE A 60 3.55 2.64 -21.44
C PHE A 60 2.59 3.83 -21.53
N ARG A 61 2.19 4.38 -20.37
CA ARG A 61 1.17 5.44 -20.25
C ARG A 61 1.49 6.36 -19.07
N ALA A 62 1.24 7.66 -19.19
CA ALA A 62 1.42 8.62 -18.10
C ALA A 62 0.05 8.96 -17.46
N LEU A 63 -0.04 8.89 -16.13
CA LEU A 63 -1.26 9.15 -15.36
C LEU A 63 -0.97 9.99 -14.11
N PRO A 64 -1.91 10.83 -13.65
CA PRO A 64 -1.76 11.52 -12.37
C PRO A 64 -1.57 10.52 -11.22
N GLY A 65 -0.52 10.68 -10.43
CA GLY A 65 -0.14 9.78 -9.34
C GLY A 65 -1.22 9.65 -8.27
N GLU A 66 -2.03 10.68 -8.06
CA GLU A 66 -3.20 10.65 -7.17
C GLU A 66 -4.23 9.58 -7.58
N LYS A 67 -4.41 9.34 -8.88
CA LYS A 67 -5.35 8.33 -9.40
C LYS A 67 -4.80 6.91 -9.31
N LEU A 68 -3.50 6.76 -9.05
CA LEU A 68 -2.83 5.47 -8.83
C LEU A 68 -2.81 5.06 -7.36
N ARG A 69 -2.93 6.01 -6.42
CA ARG A 69 -2.90 5.74 -4.97
C ARG A 69 -4.02 4.83 -4.49
N ALA A 70 -5.13 4.74 -5.23
CA ALA A 70 -6.25 3.84 -4.90
C ALA A 70 -6.07 2.37 -5.36
N ARG A 71 -4.97 2.01 -6.04
CA ARG A 71 -4.83 0.71 -6.75
C ARG A 71 -3.48 0.01 -6.64
N ARG A 72 -2.66 0.35 -5.65
CA ARG A 72 -1.32 -0.24 -5.46
C ARG A 72 -1.39 -1.64 -4.83
N THR A 73 -1.99 -2.61 -5.52
CA THR A 73 -1.95 -4.03 -5.13
C THR A 73 -0.75 -4.68 -5.81
N GLY A 74 0.45 -4.51 -5.25
CA GLY A 74 1.65 -5.14 -5.81
C GLY A 74 2.99 -4.79 -5.16
N ALA A 75 3.08 -3.69 -4.41
CA ALA A 75 4.19 -3.48 -3.48
C ALA A 75 3.71 -3.89 -2.09
N ARG A 76 4.36 -4.90 -1.51
CA ARG A 76 4.15 -5.41 -0.15
C ARG A 76 3.89 -4.24 0.79
N LEU A 77 2.66 -4.16 1.29
CA LEU A 77 2.17 -3.06 2.09
C LEU A 77 3.03 -2.96 3.36
N MET A 78 3.72 -1.85 3.53
CA MET A 78 3.75 -1.25 4.85
C MET A 78 2.42 -0.50 4.92
N VAL A 79 1.38 -1.18 5.42
CA VAL A 79 0.11 -0.53 5.75
C VAL A 79 0.43 0.35 6.95
N ASP A 80 0.31 1.66 6.79
CA ASP A 80 0.38 2.54 7.94
C ASP A 80 -0.81 2.20 8.85
N PRO A 81 -0.57 1.90 10.14
CA PRO A 81 -1.65 1.60 11.06
C PRO A 81 -2.59 2.80 11.14
N THR A 82 -3.89 2.54 11.04
CA THR A 82 -4.91 3.56 11.31
C THR A 82 -4.78 4.07 12.75
N GLU A 83 -5.35 5.23 13.06
CA GLU A 83 -5.27 5.79 14.43
C GLU A 83 -5.81 4.82 15.51
N ARG A 84 -6.83 4.03 15.16
CA ARG A 84 -7.39 2.98 16.03
C ARG A 84 -6.41 1.84 16.24
N GLU A 85 -5.77 1.37 15.17
CA GLU A 85 -4.76 0.32 15.25
C GLU A 85 -3.55 0.80 16.04
N LEU A 86 -3.14 2.06 15.85
CA LEU A 86 -2.09 2.70 16.65
C LEU A 86 -2.46 2.77 18.14
N ALA A 87 -3.72 3.09 18.47
CA ALA A 87 -4.21 3.08 19.85
C ALA A 87 -4.22 1.66 20.44
N ALA A 88 -4.66 0.66 19.67
CA ALA A 88 -4.61 -0.74 20.08
C ALA A 88 -3.16 -1.24 20.28
N MET A 89 -2.22 -0.83 19.43
CA MET A 89 -0.79 -1.12 19.61
C MET A 89 -0.25 -0.51 20.90
N ARG A 90 -0.64 0.73 21.24
CA ARG A 90 -0.26 1.36 22.52
C ARG A 90 -0.83 0.62 23.73
N ALA A 91 -2.02 0.03 23.62
CA ALA A 91 -2.61 -0.78 24.67
C ALA A 91 -1.90 -2.14 24.84
N ALA A 92 -1.41 -2.73 23.74
CA ALA A 92 -0.67 -3.99 23.77
C ALA A 92 0.75 -3.85 24.37
N GLY A 93 1.39 -2.68 24.22
CA GLY A 93 2.75 -2.42 24.73
C GLY A 93 2.95 -2.73 26.21
N PRO A 94 2.14 -2.19 27.13
CA PRO A 94 2.22 -2.50 28.56
C PRO A 94 2.09 -3.99 28.87
N LYS A 95 1.18 -4.71 28.19
CA LYS A 95 0.99 -6.15 28.40
C LYS A 95 2.17 -7.00 27.92
N ALA A 96 2.79 -6.59 26.81
CA ALA A 96 4.04 -7.17 26.38
C ALA A 96 5.16 -6.95 27.42
N GLY A 97 5.23 -5.74 28.00
CA GLY A 97 6.16 -5.41 29.07
C GLY A 97 5.97 -6.25 30.33
N GLU A 98 4.73 -6.38 30.82
CA GLU A 98 4.39 -7.24 31.96
C GLU A 98 4.84 -8.70 31.74
N TYR A 99 4.67 -9.23 30.51
CA TYR A 99 5.13 -10.58 30.19
C TYR A 99 6.66 -10.69 30.18
N ILE A 100 7.36 -9.73 29.58
CA ILE A 100 8.84 -9.68 29.57
C ILE A 100 9.38 -9.59 31.02
N GLU A 101 8.77 -8.77 31.86
CA GLU A 101 9.12 -8.66 33.28
C GLU A 101 8.89 -9.99 34.02
N SER A 102 7.81 -10.71 33.72
CA SER A 102 7.52 -12.02 34.34
C SER A 102 8.57 -13.09 34.02
N LEU A 103 9.26 -12.99 32.88
CA LEU A 103 10.36 -13.88 32.51
C LEU A 103 11.68 -13.51 33.19
N GLY A 104 11.79 -12.28 33.73
CA GLY A 104 13.05 -11.75 34.28
C GLY A 104 14.15 -11.60 33.23
N LYS A 105 13.81 -11.62 31.94
CA LYS A 105 14.75 -11.54 30.80
C LYS A 105 14.48 -10.25 30.03
N THR A 106 15.45 -9.35 29.99
CA THR A 106 15.36 -8.11 29.20
C THR A 106 15.91 -8.27 27.79
N ASP A 107 16.73 -9.29 27.54
CA ASP A 107 17.29 -9.58 26.22
C ASP A 107 16.43 -10.61 25.49
N MET A 108 15.72 -10.15 24.46
CA MET A 108 14.87 -10.98 23.61
C MET A 108 15.64 -12.03 22.82
N ALA A 109 16.96 -11.89 22.64
CA ALA A 109 17.81 -12.89 21.99
C ALA A 109 17.98 -14.16 22.84
N LEU A 110 17.72 -14.08 24.15
CA LEU A 110 17.81 -15.21 25.08
C LEU A 110 16.49 -15.97 25.24
N PHE A 111 15.46 -15.56 24.49
CA PHE A 111 14.14 -16.17 24.59
C PHE A 111 14.18 -17.52 23.87
N THR A 112 13.55 -18.53 24.49
CA THR A 112 13.24 -19.75 23.75
C THR A 112 12.19 -19.44 22.68
N VAL A 113 12.06 -20.34 21.70
CA VAL A 113 11.01 -20.21 20.67
C VAL A 113 9.63 -20.15 21.31
N GLU A 114 9.41 -20.88 22.39
CA GLU A 114 8.14 -20.92 23.14
C GLU A 114 7.88 -19.58 23.84
N GLU A 115 8.86 -19.04 24.58
CA GLU A 115 8.75 -17.74 25.26
C GLU A 115 8.49 -16.61 24.26
N PHE A 116 9.19 -16.62 23.13
CA PHE A 116 8.99 -15.64 22.07
C PHE A 116 7.62 -15.76 21.41
N THR A 117 7.14 -17.00 21.19
CA THR A 117 5.80 -17.24 20.64
C THR A 117 4.71 -16.76 21.60
N THR A 118 4.87 -17.00 22.90
CA THR A 118 3.94 -16.52 23.92
C THR A 118 3.95 -14.98 24.00
N LEU A 119 5.11 -14.32 23.87
CA LEU A 119 5.18 -12.86 23.78
C LEU A 119 4.35 -12.33 22.60
N ILE A 120 4.49 -12.92 21.41
CA ILE A 120 3.70 -12.55 20.23
C ILE A 120 2.22 -12.78 20.50
N GLN A 121 1.86 -13.91 21.12
CA GLN A 121 0.48 -14.23 21.45
C GLN A 121 -0.14 -13.17 22.38
N VAL A 122 0.58 -12.75 23.44
CA VAL A 122 0.14 -11.68 24.34
C VAL A 122 -0.10 -10.39 23.56
N ILE A 123 0.85 -9.98 22.70
CA ILE A 123 0.71 -8.76 21.88
C ILE A 123 -0.51 -8.83 20.98
N VAL A 124 -0.69 -9.93 20.24
CA VAL A 124 -1.79 -10.10 19.29
C VAL A 124 -3.13 -10.17 20.01
N SER A 125 -3.22 -10.92 21.12
CA SER A 125 -4.46 -11.03 21.90
C SER A 125 -4.89 -9.68 22.46
N THR A 126 -3.98 -8.93 23.10
CA THR A 126 -4.31 -7.61 23.64
C THR A 126 -4.63 -6.60 22.54
N TYR A 127 -3.94 -6.66 21.41
CA TYR A 127 -4.26 -5.82 20.24
C TYR A 127 -5.68 -6.09 19.72
N LEU A 128 -6.05 -7.36 19.54
CA LEU A 128 -7.37 -7.74 19.03
C LEU A 128 -8.49 -7.37 20.02
N GLU A 129 -8.24 -7.51 21.32
CA GLU A 129 -9.18 -7.09 22.37
C GLU A 129 -9.39 -5.57 22.38
N ALA A 130 -8.31 -4.79 22.32
CA ALA A 130 -8.38 -3.34 22.22
C ALA A 130 -9.09 -2.91 20.93
N LYS A 131 -8.78 -3.54 19.80
CA LYS A 131 -9.43 -3.29 18.51
C LYS A 131 -10.93 -3.59 18.58
N ALA A 132 -11.33 -4.72 19.16
CA ALA A 132 -12.73 -5.10 19.31
C ALA A 132 -13.52 -4.07 20.13
N THR A 133 -12.89 -3.46 21.14
CA THR A 133 -13.52 -2.38 21.93
C THR A 133 -13.86 -1.15 21.07
N PHE A 134 -13.02 -0.82 20.08
CA PHE A 134 -13.31 0.26 19.14
C PHE A 134 -14.39 -0.12 18.13
N ASP A 135 -14.46 -1.40 17.75
CA ASP A 135 -15.44 -1.90 16.77
C ASP A 135 -16.87 -1.98 17.37
N VAL A 136 -17.00 -2.33 18.65
CA VAL A 136 -18.31 -2.40 19.35
C VAL A 136 -19.04 -1.06 19.40
N ASN A 137 -18.30 0.06 19.40
CA ASN A 137 -18.88 1.41 19.39
C ASN A 137 -19.26 1.92 17.99
N ASN A 138 -19.01 1.16 16.92
CA ASN A 138 -19.32 1.59 15.55
C ASN A 138 -19.95 0.44 14.72
N THR A 139 -21.15 0.04 15.12
CA THR A 139 -21.80 -1.21 14.70
C THR A 139 -22.31 -1.26 13.24
N TRP A 140 -21.93 -0.34 12.33
CA TRP A 140 -22.64 -0.23 11.03
C TRP A 140 -21.83 0.02 9.75
N ASP A 141 -20.53 0.34 9.78
CA ASP A 141 -19.83 0.80 8.55
C ASP A 141 -18.98 -0.25 7.79
N ASP A 142 -18.71 -1.43 8.36
CA ASP A 142 -17.74 -2.40 7.79
C ASP A 142 -18.33 -3.79 7.48
N ILE A 143 -19.56 -3.86 6.94
CA ILE A 143 -20.08 -5.12 6.35
C ILE A 143 -19.86 -5.10 4.83
N PRO A 144 -18.92 -5.88 4.28
CA PRO A 144 -18.81 -6.03 2.83
C PRO A 144 -19.89 -7.02 2.35
N PHE A 145 -20.77 -6.57 1.46
CA PHE A 145 -21.49 -7.45 0.54
C PHE A 145 -20.61 -7.78 -0.67
#